data_AF-A0A328KN96-F1
#
_entry.id   AF-A0A328KN96-F1
#
_cell.length_a   1.000
_cell.length_b   1.000
_cell.length_c   1.000
_cell.angle_alpha   90.00
_cell.angle_beta   90.00
_cell.angle_gamma   90.00
#
_symmetry.space_group_name_H-M   'P 1'
#
loop_
_entity.id
_entity.type
_entity.pdbx_description
1 polymer ?
#
loop_
_entity_poly.entity_id
_entity_poly.type
_entity_poly.pdbx_seq_one_letter_code
_entity_poly.pdbx_strand_id
1 'polypeptide(L)'
;KNQVPAVDNMRPFGCVAWTHIDSSFRTSIDPTAEKCIFLGYPYYQKGYVVERVRDKKVLIRRDITFNEGSTRENHPQSQNPMEIIDEFVYEINRAVRLPTTFAEAMESLEA
;
A
#
# COMPACT_ATOMS: atom_id res chain seq x y z
N LYS A 1 25.34 0.27 24.14
CA LYS A 1 25.47 1.44 23.24
C LYS A 1 24.07 1.90 22.87
N ASN A 2 23.69 3.15 23.12
CA ASN A 2 22.47 3.75 22.57
C ASN A 2 22.82 4.31 21.18
N GLN A 3 22.34 3.67 20.12
CA GLN A 3 22.38 4.23 18.78
C GLN A 3 20.96 4.61 18.37
N VAL A 4 20.79 5.83 17.86
CA VAL A 4 19.52 6.28 17.30
C VAL A 4 19.26 5.47 16.03
N PRO A 5 18.12 4.79 15.91
CA PRO A 5 17.80 4.03 14.70
C PRO A 5 17.65 4.97 13.50
N ALA A 6 18.16 4.55 12.35
CA ALA A 6 17.94 5.26 11.09
C ALA A 6 16.50 5.04 10.62
N VAL A 7 15.79 6.12 10.34
CA VAL A 7 14.37 6.12 9.94
C VAL A 7 14.13 6.78 8.59
N ASP A 8 15.18 6.91 7.77
CA ASP A 8 15.13 7.61 6.47
C ASP A 8 14.17 6.97 5.46
N ASN A 9 13.82 5.70 5.67
CA ASN A 9 12.84 4.95 4.86
C ASN A 9 11.43 4.96 5.45
N MET A 10 11.24 5.55 6.63
CA MET A 10 9.92 5.73 7.22
C MET A 10 9.22 6.95 6.62
N ARG A 11 7.91 6.86 6.44
CA ARG A 11 7.06 7.91 5.90
C ARG A 11 5.91 8.19 6.87
N PRO A 12 5.44 9.45 7.01
CA PRO A 12 4.33 9.77 7.90
C PRO A 12 3.02 9.12 7.44
N PHE A 13 2.39 8.34 8.31
CA PHE A 13 1.07 7.78 8.05
C PHE A 13 0.04 8.87 7.72
N GLY A 14 -0.82 8.62 6.74
CA GLY A 14 -1.84 9.57 6.32
C GLY A 14 -1.32 10.71 5.45
N CYS A 15 -0.04 10.75 5.06
CA CYS A 15 0.41 11.77 4.11
C CYS A 15 -0.17 11.54 2.72
N VAL A 16 -0.29 12.61 1.94
CA VAL A 16 -0.65 12.52 0.53
C VAL A 16 0.50 11.88 -0.23
N ALA A 17 0.15 10.94 -1.08
CA ALA A 17 1.06 10.22 -1.94
C ALA A 17 0.52 10.21 -3.37
N TRP A 18 1.40 10.00 -4.34
CA TRP A 18 1.03 9.91 -5.75
C TRP A 18 1.63 8.65 -6.36
N THR A 19 0.78 7.85 -7.01
CA THR A 19 1.22 6.65 -7.72
C THR A 19 1.13 6.85 -9.23
N HIS A 20 2.04 6.26 -9.98
CA HIS A 20 2.09 6.44 -11.44
C HIS A 20 0.93 5.71 -12.14
N ILE A 21 0.38 6.31 -13.19
CA ILE A 21 -0.59 5.66 -14.08
C ILE A 21 0.14 5.28 -15.36
N ASP A 22 0.15 4.00 -15.70
CA ASP A 22 0.79 3.50 -16.91
C ASP A 22 0.21 4.17 -18.17
N SER A 23 1.07 4.50 -19.14
CA SER A 23 0.69 5.10 -20.41
C SER A 23 -0.36 4.30 -21.18
N SER A 24 -0.43 2.98 -21.00
CA SER A 24 -1.42 2.11 -21.65
C SER A 24 -2.85 2.34 -21.14
N PHE A 25 -3.03 2.87 -19.94
CA PHE A 25 -4.34 3.15 -19.33
C PHE A 25 -4.78 4.60 -19.47
N ARG A 26 -4.02 5.44 -20.19
CA ARG A 26 -4.26 6.89 -20.27
C ARG A 26 -4.09 7.40 -21.70
N THR A 27 -4.91 8.36 -22.08
CA THR A 27 -4.72 9.15 -23.30
C THR A 27 -3.70 10.28 -23.07
N SER A 28 -3.32 11.00 -24.14
CA SER A 28 -2.34 12.10 -24.05
C SER A 28 -2.75 13.22 -23.08
N ILE A 29 -4.05 13.37 -22.82
CA ILE A 29 -4.62 14.45 -21.99
C ILE A 29 -4.90 13.97 -20.55
N ASP A 30 -4.89 12.65 -20.33
CA ASP A 30 -5.18 12.08 -19.03
C ASP A 30 -4.02 12.27 -18.03
N PRO A 31 -4.33 12.39 -16.72
CA PRO A 31 -3.30 12.54 -15.69
C PRO A 31 -2.31 11.38 -15.68
N THR A 32 -1.05 11.69 -15.39
CA THR A 32 0.06 10.71 -15.33
C THR A 32 0.22 10.05 -13.98
N ALA A 33 -0.44 10.58 -12.95
CA ALA A 33 -0.37 10.10 -11.58
C ALA A 33 -1.73 10.20 -10.89
N GLU A 34 -1.93 9.35 -9.91
CA GLU A 34 -3.14 9.27 -9.11
C GLU A 34 -2.86 9.63 -7.66
N LYS A 35 -3.71 10.48 -7.09
CA LYS A 35 -3.63 10.89 -5.67
C LYS A 35 -4.07 9.73 -4.78
N CYS A 36 -3.25 9.45 -3.79
CA CYS A 36 -3.43 8.42 -2.79
C CYS A 36 -3.13 8.96 -1.39
N ILE A 37 -3.49 8.18 -0.38
CA ILE A 37 -3.14 8.40 1.02
C ILE A 37 -2.28 7.25 1.51
N PHE A 38 -1.14 7.55 2.12
CA PHE A 38 -0.26 6.54 2.68
C PHE A 38 -0.89 5.89 3.92
N LEU A 39 -1.06 4.57 3.89
CA LEU A 39 -1.61 3.80 5.01
C LEU A 39 -0.56 3.03 5.78
N GLY A 40 0.53 2.59 5.14
CA GLY A 40 1.59 1.89 5.86
C GLY A 40 2.43 0.93 5.03
N TYR A 41 3.01 -0.04 5.70
CA TYR A 41 3.96 -1.00 5.13
C TYR A 41 3.32 -2.40 5.10
N PRO A 42 3.35 -3.11 3.97
CA PRO A 42 2.86 -4.48 3.89
C PRO A 42 3.83 -5.45 4.58
N TYR A 43 3.30 -6.49 5.24
CA TYR A 43 4.08 -7.42 6.06
C TYR A 43 5.05 -8.31 5.25
N TYR A 44 4.62 -8.85 4.10
CA TYR A 44 5.35 -9.89 3.35
C TYR A 44 5.73 -9.49 1.93
N GLN A 45 5.59 -8.22 1.56
CA GLN A 45 5.83 -7.75 0.20
C GLN A 45 6.64 -6.46 0.22
N LYS A 46 7.46 -6.23 -0.82
CA LYS A 46 8.10 -4.92 -1.00
C LYS A 46 7.08 -3.94 -1.56
N GLY A 47 6.86 -2.83 -0.88
CA GLY A 47 6.00 -1.74 -1.33
C GLY A 47 5.41 -0.95 -0.17
N TYR A 48 4.38 -0.19 -0.48
CA TYR A 48 3.65 0.67 0.44
C TYR A 48 2.16 0.42 0.25
N VAL A 49 1.42 0.38 1.35
CA VAL A 49 -0.04 0.31 1.37
C VAL A 49 -0.57 1.73 1.23
N VAL A 50 -1.42 1.96 0.23
CA VAL A 50 -2.04 3.26 -0.03
C VAL A 50 -3.51 3.14 -0.36
N GLU A 51 -4.31 4.11 0.07
CA GLU A 51 -5.71 4.26 -0.34
C GLU A 51 -5.77 5.21 -1.54
N ARG A 52 -6.35 4.77 -2.64
CA ARG A 52 -6.69 5.64 -3.76
C ARG A 52 -7.86 6.56 -3.40
N VAL A 53 -7.68 7.87 -3.58
CA VAL A 53 -8.69 8.86 -3.19
C VAL A 53 -9.97 8.74 -4.03
N ARG A 54 -9.84 8.38 -5.31
CA ARG A 54 -10.96 8.32 -6.28
C ARG A 54 -12.06 7.35 -5.88
N ASP A 55 -11.68 6.13 -5.51
CA ASP A 55 -12.61 5.01 -5.32
C ASP A 55 -12.44 4.30 -3.96
N LYS A 56 -11.59 4.85 -3.09
CA LYS A 56 -11.29 4.30 -1.76
C LYS A 56 -10.68 2.90 -1.79
N LYS A 57 -10.15 2.48 -2.94
CA LYS A 57 -9.47 1.19 -3.07
C LYS A 57 -8.10 1.24 -2.43
N VAL A 58 -7.83 0.29 -1.54
CA VAL A 58 -6.48 0.09 -1.00
C VAL A 58 -5.63 -0.70 -1.99
N LEU A 59 -4.36 -0.33 -2.12
CA LEU A 59 -3.43 -0.86 -3.11
C LEU A 59 -2.05 -1.01 -2.47
N ILE A 60 -1.27 -2.00 -2.92
CA ILE A 60 0.16 -2.09 -2.63
C ILE A 60 0.93 -1.58 -3.86
N ARG A 61 1.71 -0.52 -3.70
CA ARG A 61 2.50 0.10 -4.79
C ARG A 61 3.93 0.37 -4.36
N ARG A 62 4.87 0.26 -5.30
CA ARG A 62 6.30 0.57 -5.08
C ARG A 62 6.67 1.94 -5.63
N ASP A 63 6.02 2.29 -6.72
CA ASP A 63 6.13 3.53 -7.47
C ASP A 63 5.25 4.61 -6.82
N ILE A 64 5.75 5.19 -5.73
CA ILE A 64 5.06 6.21 -4.95
C ILE A 64 5.97 7.40 -4.68
N THR A 65 5.43 8.59 -4.93
CA THR A 65 6.04 9.87 -4.52
C THR A 65 5.24 10.43 -3.34
N PHE A 66 5.92 10.69 -2.21
CA PHE A 66 5.30 11.16 -0.97
C PHE A 66 5.39 12.68 -0.83
N ASN A 67 4.30 13.30 -0.38
CA ASN A 67 4.30 14.68 0.11
C ASN A 67 4.20 14.66 1.64
N GLU A 68 5.34 14.54 2.31
CA GLU A 68 5.40 14.31 3.76
C GLU A 68 4.91 15.51 4.60
N GLY A 69 4.97 16.73 4.05
CA GLY A 69 4.43 17.93 4.71
C GLY A 69 2.91 18.06 4.62
N SER A 70 2.26 17.21 3.83
CA SER A 70 0.81 17.21 3.71
C SER A 70 0.16 16.38 4.83
N THR A 71 -0.81 17.00 5.50
CA THR A 71 -1.73 16.27 6.37
C THR A 71 -2.98 15.93 5.57
N ARG A 72 -3.64 14.80 5.84
CA ARG A 72 -4.96 14.46 5.28
C ARG A 72 -5.89 15.67 5.44
N GLU A 73 -6.18 16.36 4.35
CA GLU A 73 -7.20 17.41 4.33
C GLU A 73 -8.56 16.74 4.56
N ASN A 74 -9.14 16.95 5.75
CA ASN A 74 -10.56 16.67 6.07
C ASN A 74 -11.01 15.20 6.01
N HIS A 75 -10.36 14.27 6.73
CA HIS A 75 -10.95 12.96 6.99
C HIS A 75 -11.23 12.78 8.50
N PRO A 76 -12.45 12.40 8.91
CA PRO A 76 -12.70 12.02 10.30
C PRO A 76 -11.74 10.87 10.67
N GLN A 77 -11.05 11.03 11.79
CA GLN A 77 -10.30 9.95 12.41
C GLN A 77 -11.29 8.95 12.98
N SER A 78 -11.61 7.90 12.23
CA SER A 78 -12.44 6.82 12.75
C SER A 78 -12.18 5.54 11.99
N GLN A 79 -11.03 4.93 12.28
CA GLN A 79 -10.76 3.50 12.36
C GLN A 79 -9.25 3.34 12.58
N ASN A 80 -8.85 2.38 13.41
CA ASN A 80 -7.45 2.09 13.63
C ASN A 80 -6.81 1.74 12.28
N PRO A 81 -5.78 2.48 11.81
CA PRO A 81 -5.18 2.24 10.49
C PRO A 81 -4.68 0.81 10.34
N MET A 82 -4.19 0.22 11.44
CA MET A 82 -3.74 -1.16 11.52
C MET A 82 -4.83 -2.20 11.20
N GLU A 83 -6.07 -1.95 11.63
CA GLU A 83 -7.18 -2.90 11.46
C GLU A 83 -7.63 -2.97 9.99
N ILE A 84 -7.65 -1.81 9.31
CA ILE A 84 -7.91 -1.71 7.87
C ILE A 84 -6.79 -2.40 7.07
N ILE A 85 -5.53 -2.21 7.48
CA ILE A 85 -4.39 -2.82 6.80
C ILE A 85 -4.42 -4.33 6.95
N ASP A 86 -4.70 -4.87 8.14
CA ASP A 86 -4.73 -6.32 8.37
C ASP A 86 -5.86 -7.00 7.59
N GLU A 87 -7.08 -6.45 7.61
CA GLU A 87 -8.21 -7.00 6.85
C GLU A 87 -7.94 -6.97 5.33
N PHE A 88 -7.35 -5.87 4.84
CA PHE A 88 -7.07 -5.73 3.41
C PHE A 88 -5.87 -6.56 2.94
N VAL A 89 -4.80 -6.64 3.75
CA VAL A 89 -3.65 -7.51 3.50
C VAL A 89 -4.08 -8.97 3.54
N TYR A 90 -4.98 -9.36 4.45
CA TYR A 90 -5.60 -10.67 4.45
C TYR A 90 -6.34 -10.94 3.13
N GLU A 91 -7.18 -10.01 2.67
CA GLU A 91 -7.95 -10.23 1.43
C GLU A 91 -7.07 -10.27 0.17
N ILE A 92 -6.02 -9.44 0.08
CA ILE A 92 -5.01 -9.56 -0.99
C ILE A 92 -4.31 -10.93 -0.92
N ASN A 93 -3.86 -11.33 0.26
CA ASN A 93 -3.17 -12.61 0.46
C ASN A 93 -4.12 -13.81 0.26
N ARG A 94 -5.44 -13.65 0.41
CA ARG A 94 -6.44 -14.68 0.11
C ARG A 94 -6.66 -14.82 -1.40
N ALA A 95 -6.62 -13.70 -2.14
CA ALA A 95 -6.82 -13.68 -3.59
C ALA A 95 -5.62 -14.26 -4.36
N VAL A 96 -4.40 -14.15 -3.82
CA VAL A 96 -3.25 -14.91 -4.28
C VAL A 96 -3.24 -16.21 -3.49
N ARG A 97 -3.63 -17.37 -4.06
CA ARG A 97 -3.45 -18.68 -3.40
C ARG A 97 -1.95 -19.00 -3.28
N LEU A 98 -1.23 -18.27 -2.43
CA LEU A 98 0.07 -18.68 -1.98
C LEU A 98 -0.16 -19.77 -0.94
N PRO A 99 0.58 -20.88 -1.03
CA PRO A 99 0.50 -21.91 -0.02
C PRO A 99 0.91 -21.30 1.33
N THR A 100 0.00 -21.35 2.29
CA THR A 100 0.20 -20.76 3.62
C THR A 100 0.99 -21.69 4.53
N THR A 101 1.08 -22.95 4.15
CA THR A 101 1.89 -23.97 4.80
C THR A 101 2.79 -24.67 3.79
N PHE A 102 3.87 -25.28 4.29
CA PHE A 102 4.76 -26.10 3.46
C PHE A 102 4.02 -27.26 2.79
N ALA A 103 3.04 -27.86 3.49
CA ALA A 103 2.24 -28.95 2.96
C ALA A 103 1.39 -28.48 1.76
N GLU A 104 0.69 -27.35 1.90
CA GLU A 104 -0.06 -26.74 0.79
C GLU A 104 0.85 -26.38 -0.39
N ALA A 105 2.11 -26.00 -0.12
CA ALA A 105 3.06 -25.62 -1.17
C ALA A 105 3.48 -26.82 -2.01
N MET A 106 3.78 -27.93 -1.34
CA MET A 106 4.15 -29.18 -2.00
C MET A 106 3.00 -29.74 -2.83
N GLU A 107 1.77 -29.70 -2.30
CA GLU A 107 0.57 -30.18 -3.01
C GLU A 107 0.29 -29.38 -4.29
N SER A 108 0.55 -28.06 -4.26
CA SER A 108 0.43 -27.21 -5.44
C SER A 108 1.56 -27.36 -6.47
N LEU A 109 2.66 -28.04 -6.14
CA LEU A 109 3.77 -28.34 -7.05
C LEU A 109 3.61 -29.69 -7.78
N GLU A 110 2.76 -30.57 -7.23
CA GLU A 110 2.50 -31.92 -7.74
C GLU A 110 1.28 -31.99 -8.70
N ALA A 111 0.57 -30.87 -8.89
CA ALA A 111 -0.56 -30.71 -9.81
C ALA A 111 -0.15 -30.10 -11.15
#